data_AF-A0A972HI95-F1
#
_entry.id   AF-A0A972HI95-F1
#
_cell.length_a   1.000
_cell.length_b   1.000
_cell.length_c   1.000
_cell.angle_alpha   90.00
_cell.angle_beta   90.00
_cell.angle_gamma   90.00
#
_symmetry.space_group_name_H-M   'P 1'
#
loop_
_entity.id
_entity.type
_entity.pdbx_description
1 polymer ?
#
loop_
_entity_poly.entity_id
_entity_poly.type
_entity_poly.pdbx_seq_one_letter_code
_entity_poly.pdbx_strand_id
1 'polypeptide(L)'
;MKLLRVLVATGLVFAACSGSSDVDEPVNTYPTGTVREWLVAVSARDVTRLVDVVDQDSLVLVIAIENQIPVDDVERMLVQGLAPETVADYWVSFAGAYGTYTGLALDSVTVRGFEQFAVDDVVFAHVAVGDENDPGSVFTRSYDGTWRVDLVATLGDALFPLIEDFVSTIPSGSTGDQLRAELQDVLIPALQAVDSQKPESERRASAIARLAALLAP
;
A
#
# COMPACT_ATOMS: atom_id res chain seq x y z
N MET A 1 4.74 29.56 -47.43
CA MET A 1 4.41 30.75 -46.59
C MET A 1 3.26 30.34 -45.66
N LYS A 2 3.57 30.11 -44.37
CA LYS A 2 3.09 30.90 -43.20
C LYS A 2 1.59 30.68 -42.91
N LEU A 3 1.08 30.31 -41.73
CA LEU A 3 1.54 30.23 -40.33
C LEU A 3 0.63 29.20 -39.61
N LEU A 4 1.16 28.30 -38.77
CA LEU A 4 1.30 28.43 -37.31
C LEU A 4 -0.01 28.70 -36.54
N ARG A 5 -0.53 27.67 -35.86
CA ARG A 5 -1.15 27.82 -34.53
C ARG A 5 -0.53 26.77 -33.61
N VAL A 6 0.41 27.28 -32.82
CA VAL A 6 0.99 26.67 -31.62
C VAL A 6 -0.14 26.43 -30.62
N LEU A 7 -0.26 25.21 -30.10
CA LEU A 7 -0.86 24.97 -28.81
C LEU A 7 0.24 24.39 -27.92
N VAL A 8 0.74 25.23 -27.02
CA VAL A 8 1.69 24.86 -25.97
C VAL A 8 0.90 24.04 -24.96
N ALA A 9 1.11 22.72 -24.94
CA ALA A 9 0.83 21.92 -23.75
C ALA A 9 2.14 21.83 -22.98
N THR A 10 2.28 22.70 -21.98
CA THR A 10 3.35 22.69 -21.00
C THR A 10 3.22 21.39 -20.21
N GLY A 11 3.85 20.32 -20.68
CA GLY A 11 4.06 19.12 -19.88
C GLY A 11 5.01 19.50 -18.76
N LEU A 12 4.49 19.65 -17.54
CA LEU A 12 5.27 19.68 -16.31
C LEU A 12 6.03 18.35 -16.24
N VAL A 13 7.26 18.35 -16.77
CA VAL A 13 8.28 17.39 -16.36
C VAL A 13 8.62 17.81 -14.93
N PHE A 14 8.00 17.16 -13.95
CA PHE A 14 8.58 17.10 -12.61
C PHE A 14 9.90 16.37 -12.78
N ALA A 15 10.98 17.15 -12.90
CA ALA A 15 12.30 16.64 -12.64
C ALA A 15 12.24 15.96 -11.26
N ALA A 16 12.65 14.69 -11.21
CA ALA A 16 12.92 13.99 -9.97
C ALA A 16 14.02 14.76 -9.23
N CYS A 17 13.63 15.79 -8.49
CA CYS A 17 14.45 16.36 -7.45
C CYS A 17 14.35 15.36 -6.29
N SER A 18 15.44 14.64 -6.04
CA SER A 18 15.68 13.99 -4.76
C SER A 18 15.67 15.08 -3.68
N GLY A 19 14.47 15.41 -3.20
CA GLY A 19 14.24 16.44 -2.21
C GLY A 19 14.50 15.87 -0.83
N SER A 20 15.77 15.81 -0.43
CA SER A 20 16.08 15.81 1.00
C SER A 20 15.89 17.23 1.52
N SER A 21 14.76 17.50 2.16
CA SER A 21 14.62 18.70 3.00
C SER A 21 13.45 18.51 3.93
N ASP A 22 13.67 18.80 5.22
CA ASP A 22 12.71 18.96 6.31
C ASP A 22 11.65 20.05 6.01
N VAL A 23 10.99 19.96 4.87
CA VAL A 23 9.76 20.69 4.59
C VAL A 23 8.65 19.90 5.26
N ASP A 24 7.82 20.59 6.04
CA ASP A 24 6.57 20.05 6.57
C ASP A 24 5.66 19.69 5.39
N GLU A 25 5.87 18.50 4.83
CA GLU A 25 5.14 17.98 3.68
C GLU A 25 3.73 17.59 4.13
N PRO A 26 2.67 18.23 3.58
CA PRO A 26 1.31 17.94 4.00
C PRO A 26 0.92 16.47 3.78
N VAL A 27 0.23 15.91 4.78
CA VAL A 27 -0.42 14.60 4.70
C VAL A 27 -1.31 14.50 3.46
N ASN A 28 -1.37 13.32 2.86
CA ASN A 28 -2.14 12.98 1.66
C ASN A 28 -1.76 13.75 0.39
N THR A 29 -0.89 14.77 0.47
CA THR A 29 -0.37 15.50 -0.70
C THR A 29 1.00 14.98 -1.12
N TYR A 30 1.80 14.52 -0.15
CA TYR A 30 3.11 13.93 -0.39
C TYR A 30 3.22 12.55 0.25
N PRO A 31 3.97 11.62 -0.38
CA PRO A 31 4.24 10.30 0.20
C PRO A 31 4.87 10.37 1.59
N THR A 32 5.90 11.20 1.81
CA THR A 32 6.57 11.22 3.13
C THR A 32 5.71 11.87 4.21
N GLY A 33 4.95 12.92 3.88
CA GLY A 33 3.94 13.49 4.78
C GLY A 33 2.90 12.47 5.22
N THR A 34 2.42 11.65 4.29
CA THR A 34 1.44 10.58 4.55
C THR A 34 2.00 9.49 5.45
N VAL A 35 3.24 9.03 5.20
CA VAL A 35 3.89 8.02 6.04
C VAL A 35 4.18 8.56 7.45
N ARG A 36 4.61 9.82 7.59
CA ARG A 36 4.79 10.44 8.91
C ARG A 36 3.48 10.46 9.71
N GLU A 37 2.38 10.90 9.08
CA GLU A 37 1.09 10.93 9.77
C GLU A 37 0.63 9.52 10.15
N TRP A 38 0.82 8.52 9.28
CA TRP A 38 0.51 7.13 9.61
C TRP A 38 1.27 6.65 10.85
N LEU A 39 2.58 6.84 10.91
CA LEU A 39 3.40 6.44 12.07
C LEU A 39 2.95 7.12 13.38
N VAL A 40 2.63 8.41 13.31
CA VAL A 40 2.11 9.18 14.46
C VAL A 40 0.72 8.68 14.87
N ALA A 41 -0.18 8.49 13.92
CA ALA A 41 -1.55 8.07 14.17
C ALA A 41 -1.62 6.65 14.75
N VAL A 42 -0.80 5.71 14.26
CA VAL A 42 -0.69 4.37 14.86
C VAL A 42 -0.19 4.45 16.30
N SER A 43 0.86 5.25 16.55
CA SER A 43 1.42 5.43 17.90
C SER A 43 0.40 6.04 18.88
N ALA A 44 -0.35 7.03 18.42
CA ALA A 44 -1.42 7.69 19.18
C ALA A 44 -2.71 6.87 19.27
N ARG A 45 -2.82 5.76 18.52
CA ARG A 45 -4.06 4.96 18.36
C ARG A 45 -5.23 5.80 17.85
N ASP A 46 -4.94 6.75 16.97
CA ASP A 46 -5.94 7.66 16.39
C ASP A 46 -6.57 7.01 15.15
N VAL A 47 -7.56 6.15 15.39
CA VAL A 47 -8.28 5.41 14.33
C VAL A 47 -8.94 6.34 13.33
N THR A 48 -9.46 7.48 13.78
CA THR A 48 -10.10 8.46 12.89
C THR A 48 -9.12 8.97 11.84
N ARG A 49 -7.88 9.25 12.22
CA ARG A 49 -6.85 9.65 11.25
C ARG A 49 -6.40 8.49 10.37
N LEU A 50 -6.31 7.29 10.92
CA LEU A 50 -5.84 6.10 10.18
C LEU A 50 -6.74 5.76 8.99
N VAL A 51 -8.04 6.05 9.07
CA VAL A 51 -8.99 5.87 7.96
C VAL A 51 -8.63 6.75 6.75
N ASP A 52 -8.06 7.93 6.97
CA ASP A 52 -7.77 8.90 5.90
C ASP A 52 -6.37 8.73 5.28
N VAL A 53 -5.44 8.08 5.98
CA VAL A 53 -4.02 7.96 5.57
C VAL A 53 -3.62 6.57 5.13
N VAL A 54 -4.43 5.55 5.39
CA VAL A 54 -4.21 4.17 4.95
C VAL A 54 -5.19 3.80 3.85
N ASP A 55 -4.73 3.08 2.85
CA ASP A 55 -5.60 2.50 1.83
C ASP A 55 -6.48 1.41 2.45
N GLN A 56 -7.80 1.64 2.49
CA GLN A 56 -8.73 0.82 3.26
C GLN A 56 -8.90 -0.57 2.67
N ASP A 57 -8.85 -0.72 1.35
CA ASP A 57 -8.94 -2.03 0.70
C ASP A 57 -7.69 -2.84 1.06
N SER A 58 -6.50 -2.24 0.98
CA SER A 58 -5.26 -2.90 1.41
C SER A 58 -5.31 -3.33 2.89
N LEU A 59 -5.92 -2.52 3.77
CA LEU A 59 -6.09 -2.84 5.19
C LEU A 59 -7.05 -4.00 5.42
N VAL A 60 -8.20 -4.01 4.72
CA VAL A 60 -9.15 -5.12 4.76
C VAL A 60 -8.45 -6.42 4.39
N LEU A 61 -7.68 -6.42 3.29
CA LEU A 61 -6.99 -7.62 2.83
C LEU A 61 -5.93 -8.12 3.79
N VAL A 62 -5.11 -7.22 4.35
CA VAL A 62 -4.11 -7.61 5.34
C VAL A 62 -4.78 -8.21 6.59
N ILE A 63 -5.82 -7.57 7.13
CA ILE A 63 -6.56 -8.10 8.28
C ILE A 63 -7.19 -9.45 7.94
N ALA A 64 -7.83 -9.56 6.78
CA ALA A 64 -8.48 -10.79 6.34
C ALA A 64 -7.51 -11.96 6.26
N ILE A 65 -6.34 -11.74 5.65
CA ILE A 65 -5.32 -12.76 5.43
C ILE A 65 -4.66 -13.16 6.75
N GLU A 66 -4.25 -12.19 7.57
CA GLU A 66 -3.59 -12.48 8.86
C GLU A 66 -4.52 -13.22 9.84
N ASN A 67 -5.82 -12.96 9.78
CA ASN A 67 -6.81 -13.54 10.69
C ASN A 67 -7.62 -14.69 10.06
N GLN A 68 -7.28 -15.11 8.83
CA GLN A 68 -7.97 -16.18 8.10
C GLN A 68 -9.49 -15.98 8.03
N ILE A 69 -9.90 -14.74 7.75
CA ILE A 69 -11.32 -14.37 7.67
C ILE A 69 -11.96 -15.09 6.48
N PRO A 70 -13.17 -15.69 6.65
CA PRO A 70 -13.86 -16.35 5.55
C PRO A 70 -14.14 -15.39 4.38
N VAL A 71 -13.99 -15.92 3.17
CA VAL A 71 -14.12 -15.18 1.90
C VAL A 71 -15.43 -14.35 1.81
N ASP A 72 -16.57 -14.94 2.21
CA ASP A 72 -17.88 -14.27 2.20
C ASP A 72 -17.96 -13.05 3.15
N ASP A 73 -17.12 -13.03 4.19
CA ASP A 73 -17.01 -11.90 5.11
C ASP A 73 -16.05 -10.83 4.56
N VAL A 74 -15.02 -11.22 3.81
CA VAL A 74 -14.06 -10.30 3.18
C VAL A 74 -14.73 -9.44 2.12
N GLU A 75 -15.51 -10.03 1.22
CA GLU A 75 -16.29 -9.28 0.22
C GLU A 75 -17.17 -8.22 0.90
N ARG A 76 -17.82 -8.61 2.00
CA ARG A 76 -18.64 -7.67 2.78
C ARG A 76 -17.81 -6.55 3.40
N MET A 77 -16.61 -6.84 3.92
CA MET A 77 -15.71 -5.85 4.49
C MET A 77 -15.17 -4.88 3.43
N LEU A 78 -14.87 -5.34 2.21
CA LEU A 78 -14.45 -4.48 1.11
C LEU A 78 -15.56 -3.48 0.74
N VAL A 79 -16.82 -3.93 0.71
CA VAL A 79 -17.96 -3.06 0.35
C VAL A 79 -18.38 -2.14 1.50
N GLN A 80 -18.43 -2.66 2.73
CA GLN A 80 -19.02 -1.95 3.88
C GLN A 80 -17.97 -1.23 4.74
N GLY A 81 -16.69 -1.49 4.51
CA GLY A 81 -15.60 -1.08 5.38
C GLY A 81 -15.49 -1.95 6.63
N LEU A 82 -14.41 -1.71 7.39
CA LEU A 82 -14.14 -2.39 8.65
C LEU A 82 -14.90 -1.72 9.80
N ALA A 83 -15.29 -2.54 10.79
CA ALA A 83 -15.81 -2.01 12.04
C ALA A 83 -14.70 -1.22 12.76
N PRO A 84 -15.00 -0.04 13.34
CA PRO A 84 -13.99 0.81 13.98
C PRO A 84 -13.19 0.09 15.08
N GLU A 85 -13.82 -0.81 15.83
CA GLU A 85 -13.18 -1.65 16.83
C GLU A 85 -12.15 -2.61 16.23
N THR A 86 -12.46 -3.24 15.08
CA THR A 86 -11.53 -4.12 14.37
C THR A 86 -10.29 -3.34 13.92
N VAL A 87 -10.48 -2.12 13.42
CA VAL A 87 -9.38 -1.23 13.02
C VAL A 87 -8.55 -0.84 14.24
N ALA A 88 -9.20 -0.46 15.35
CA ALA A 88 -8.52 -0.11 16.59
C ALA A 88 -7.66 -1.26 17.12
N ASP A 89 -8.24 -2.45 17.22
CA ASP A 89 -7.58 -3.64 17.75
C ASP A 89 -6.40 -4.06 16.87
N TYR A 90 -6.56 -3.98 15.54
CA TYR A 90 -5.46 -4.22 14.60
C TYR A 90 -4.28 -3.30 14.86
N TRP A 91 -4.51 -1.98 14.95
CA TRP A 91 -3.42 -1.03 15.16
C TRP A 91 -2.78 -1.11 16.54
N VAL A 92 -3.56 -1.48 17.58
CA VAL A 92 -3.00 -1.79 18.90
C VAL A 92 -2.06 -2.99 18.83
N SER A 93 -2.47 -4.06 18.14
CA SER A 93 -1.64 -5.25 17.93
C SER A 93 -0.37 -4.91 17.14
N PHE A 94 -0.51 -4.19 16.03
CA PHE A 94 0.60 -3.76 15.17
C PHE A 94 1.62 -2.93 15.95
N ALA A 95 1.19 -1.90 16.67
CA ALA A 95 2.08 -1.06 17.47
C ALA A 95 2.78 -1.85 18.58
N GLY A 96 2.07 -2.77 19.23
CA GLY A 96 2.63 -3.64 20.26
C GLY A 96 3.68 -4.61 19.71
N ALA A 97 3.39 -5.23 18.57
CA ALA A 97 4.32 -6.13 17.88
C ALA A 97 5.58 -5.37 17.43
N TYR A 98 5.42 -4.21 16.79
CA TYR A 98 6.55 -3.38 16.36
C TYR A 98 7.46 -3.04 17.53
N GLY A 99 6.92 -2.48 18.62
CA GLY A 99 7.73 -2.11 19.79
C GLY A 99 8.40 -3.31 20.47
N THR A 100 7.78 -4.50 20.40
CA THR A 100 8.39 -5.73 20.93
C THR A 100 9.58 -6.19 20.08
N TYR A 101 9.50 -6.10 18.75
CA TYR A 101 10.55 -6.56 17.86
C TYR A 101 11.71 -5.57 17.70
N THR A 102 11.41 -4.26 17.67
CA THR A 102 12.42 -3.23 17.41
C THR A 102 12.92 -2.53 18.67
N GLY A 103 12.14 -2.56 19.76
CA GLY A 103 12.40 -1.75 20.95
C GLY A 103 12.16 -0.25 20.76
N LEU A 104 11.55 0.16 19.65
CA LEU A 104 11.31 1.54 19.27
C LEU A 104 9.80 1.86 19.25
N ALA A 105 9.47 3.14 19.44
CA ALA A 105 8.12 3.64 19.17
C ALA A 105 7.98 3.96 17.67
N LEU A 106 6.81 3.72 17.09
CA LEU A 106 6.58 3.94 15.65
C LEU A 106 6.77 5.41 15.25
N ASP A 107 6.35 6.35 16.10
CA ASP A 107 6.53 7.79 15.92
C ASP A 107 8.00 8.26 16.05
N SER A 108 8.90 7.39 16.49
CA SER A 108 10.35 7.66 16.50
C SER A 108 11.06 7.27 15.19
N VAL A 109 10.34 6.63 14.27
CA VAL A 109 10.90 6.18 12.99
C VAL A 109 11.13 7.38 12.07
N THR A 110 12.38 7.58 11.67
CA THR A 110 12.75 8.64 10.73
C THR A 110 12.17 8.36 9.34
N VAL A 111 11.56 9.36 8.71
CA VAL A 111 11.11 9.32 7.31
C VAL A 111 12.00 10.22 6.47
N ARG A 112 12.66 9.65 5.45
CA ARG A 112 13.84 10.28 4.83
C ARG A 112 13.57 10.89 3.46
N GLY A 113 12.83 10.18 2.61
CA GLY A 113 12.57 10.59 1.23
C GLY A 113 11.75 9.54 0.49
N PHE A 114 11.36 9.85 -0.74
CA PHE A 114 10.56 8.95 -1.56
C PHE A 114 11.00 8.93 -3.02
N GLU A 115 10.69 7.83 -3.69
CA GLU A 115 10.76 7.68 -5.15
C GLU A 115 9.34 7.36 -5.68
N GLN A 116 8.85 8.16 -6.63
CA GLN A 116 7.56 7.90 -7.29
C GLN A 116 7.77 7.10 -8.57
N PHE A 117 6.87 6.16 -8.82
CA PHE A 117 6.87 5.33 -10.01
C PHE A 117 5.44 4.89 -10.34
N ALA A 118 5.22 4.28 -11.50
CA ALA A 118 3.91 3.80 -11.91
C ALA A 118 3.95 2.32 -12.31
N VAL A 119 2.88 1.62 -12.01
CA VAL A 119 2.63 0.23 -12.39
C VAL A 119 1.19 0.14 -12.89
N ASP A 120 0.98 -0.32 -14.12
CA ASP A 120 -0.35 -0.50 -14.73
C ASP A 120 -1.29 0.71 -14.50
N ASP A 121 -0.80 1.91 -14.82
CA ASP A 121 -1.46 3.22 -14.65
C ASP A 121 -1.76 3.65 -13.20
N VAL A 122 -1.37 2.85 -12.21
CA VAL A 122 -1.42 3.19 -10.79
C VAL A 122 -0.11 3.82 -10.37
N VAL A 123 -0.19 4.99 -9.73
CA VAL A 123 1.00 5.71 -9.23
C VAL A 123 1.28 5.30 -7.79
N PHE A 124 2.51 4.83 -7.56
CA PHE A 124 3.04 4.46 -6.26
C PHE A 124 4.20 5.36 -5.87
N ALA A 125 4.53 5.34 -4.59
CA ALA A 125 5.82 5.81 -4.10
C ALA A 125 6.41 4.82 -3.12
N HIS A 126 7.72 4.60 -3.23
CA HIS A 126 8.53 3.95 -2.23
C HIS A 126 9.06 5.03 -1.28
N VAL A 127 8.77 4.90 0.01
CA VAL A 127 9.21 5.82 1.06
C VAL A 127 10.24 5.12 1.93
N ALA A 128 11.43 5.71 2.02
CA ALA A 128 12.50 5.20 2.86
C ALA A 128 12.28 5.64 4.32
N VAL A 129 12.29 4.67 5.23
CA VAL A 129 12.11 4.88 6.67
C VAL A 129 13.25 4.24 7.46
N GLY A 130 13.40 4.60 8.74
CA GLY A 130 14.47 4.08 9.60
C GLY A 130 15.80 4.79 9.41
N ASP A 131 16.90 4.14 9.76
CA ASP A 131 18.25 4.72 9.67
C ASP A 131 19.04 4.21 8.45
N GLU A 132 20.27 4.69 8.25
CA GLU A 132 21.12 4.28 7.10
C GLU A 132 21.60 2.84 7.18
N ASN A 133 21.72 2.30 8.39
CA ASN A 133 22.28 0.97 8.64
C ASN A 133 21.18 -0.11 8.69
N ASP A 134 19.94 0.27 9.01
CA ASP A 134 18.75 -0.57 9.02
C ASP A 134 17.57 0.14 8.32
N PRO A 135 17.62 0.29 6.99
CA PRO A 135 16.58 0.98 6.24
C PRO A 135 15.33 0.11 6.07
N GLY A 136 14.18 0.67 6.43
CA GLY A 136 12.86 0.14 6.13
C GLY A 136 12.25 0.75 4.85
N SER A 137 11.21 0.10 4.35
CA SER A 137 10.42 0.56 3.20
C SER A 137 8.95 0.63 3.58
N VAL A 138 8.30 1.73 3.22
CA VAL A 138 6.83 1.87 3.24
C VAL A 138 6.38 2.25 1.84
N PHE A 139 5.31 1.65 1.35
CA PHE A 139 4.74 1.98 0.05
C PHE A 139 3.47 2.81 0.23
N THR A 140 3.31 3.81 -0.63
CA THR A 140 2.08 4.60 -0.73
C THR A 140 1.52 4.52 -2.14
N ARG A 141 0.19 4.55 -2.26
CA ARG A 141 -0.56 4.58 -3.51
C ARG A 141 -1.27 5.92 -3.65
N SER A 142 -1.29 6.47 -4.86
CA SER A 142 -1.98 7.72 -5.18
C SER A 142 -3.32 7.47 -5.87
N TYR A 143 -4.37 8.10 -5.35
CA TYR A 143 -5.70 8.19 -5.95
C TYR A 143 -5.99 9.66 -6.27
N ASP A 144 -5.94 10.03 -7.55
CA ASP A 144 -6.16 11.40 -8.02
C ASP A 144 -5.32 12.47 -7.28
N GLY A 145 -4.08 12.13 -6.95
CA GLY A 145 -3.15 13.00 -6.22
C GLY A 145 -3.28 12.94 -4.69
N THR A 146 -4.20 12.13 -4.17
CA THR A 146 -4.31 11.81 -2.75
C THR A 146 -3.48 10.56 -2.44
N TRP A 147 -2.44 10.71 -1.63
CA TRP A 147 -1.59 9.60 -1.20
C TRP A 147 -2.15 8.88 0.02
N ARG A 148 -2.02 7.55 0.03
CA ARG A 148 -2.35 6.68 1.17
C ARG A 148 -1.30 5.59 1.31
N VAL A 149 -1.03 5.15 2.54
CA VAL A 149 -0.18 3.98 2.80
C VAL A 149 -0.86 2.73 2.27
N ASP A 150 -0.20 1.99 1.39
CA ASP A 150 -0.67 0.72 0.85
C ASP A 150 -0.03 -0.42 1.65
N LEU A 151 -0.84 -1.11 2.45
CA LEU A 151 -0.35 -2.16 3.35
C LEU A 151 -0.03 -3.46 2.62
N VAL A 152 -0.70 -3.74 1.51
CA VAL A 152 -0.36 -4.90 0.68
C VAL A 152 1.02 -4.69 0.06
N ALA A 153 1.33 -3.51 -0.47
CA ALA A 153 2.67 -3.22 -0.98
C ALA A 153 3.71 -3.12 0.16
N THR A 154 3.33 -2.61 1.33
CA THR A 154 4.25 -2.46 2.47
C THR A 154 4.61 -3.80 3.12
N LEU A 155 3.67 -4.75 3.21
CA LEU A 155 3.82 -6.03 3.92
C LEU A 155 3.84 -7.24 2.97
N GLY A 156 3.59 -7.05 1.68
CA GLY A 156 3.28 -8.10 0.71
C GLY A 156 4.35 -9.17 0.57
N ASP A 157 5.63 -8.83 0.71
CA ASP A 157 6.71 -9.82 0.67
C ASP A 157 6.59 -10.86 1.81
N ALA A 158 6.18 -10.42 3.00
CA ALA A 158 5.94 -11.32 4.13
C ALA A 158 4.61 -12.07 4.00
N LEU A 159 3.61 -11.46 3.36
CA LEU A 159 2.26 -12.01 3.22
C LEU A 159 2.08 -12.87 1.97
N PHE A 160 3.02 -12.88 1.03
CA PHE A 160 2.86 -13.52 -0.28
C PHE A 160 2.34 -14.97 -0.22
N PRO A 161 2.92 -15.87 0.61
CA PRO A 161 2.42 -17.24 0.70
C PRO A 161 0.99 -17.33 1.25
N LEU A 162 0.62 -16.41 2.14
CA LEU A 162 -0.72 -16.35 2.73
C LEU A 162 -1.74 -15.77 1.74
N ILE A 163 -1.32 -14.83 0.89
CA ILE A 163 -2.14 -14.30 -0.21
C ILE A 163 -2.48 -15.41 -1.21
N GLU A 164 -1.50 -16.20 -1.66
CA GLU A 164 -1.75 -17.31 -2.59
C GLU A 164 -2.73 -18.35 -1.99
N ASP A 165 -2.55 -18.70 -0.71
CA ASP A 165 -3.44 -19.64 -0.01
C ASP A 165 -4.86 -19.09 0.09
N PHE A 166 -5.02 -17.84 0.54
CA PHE A 166 -6.31 -17.16 0.63
C PHE A 166 -7.05 -17.15 -0.72
N VAL A 167 -6.39 -16.72 -1.79
CA VAL A 167 -6.99 -16.65 -3.13
C VAL A 167 -7.40 -18.04 -3.63
N SER A 168 -6.63 -19.08 -3.31
CA SER A 168 -6.97 -20.45 -3.71
C SER A 168 -8.25 -21.00 -3.05
N THR A 169 -8.68 -20.39 -1.95
CA THR A 169 -9.89 -20.79 -1.21
C THR A 169 -11.17 -20.15 -1.73
N ILE A 170 -11.06 -19.15 -2.62
CA ILE A 170 -12.21 -18.43 -3.17
C ILE A 170 -13.04 -19.39 -4.03
N PRO A 171 -14.35 -19.57 -3.75
CA PRO A 171 -15.19 -20.48 -4.51
C PRO A 171 -15.38 -20.03 -5.96
N SER A 172 -15.71 -20.95 -6.86
CA SER A 172 -16.11 -20.60 -8.23
C SER A 172 -17.56 -20.10 -8.28
N GLY A 173 -17.88 -19.27 -9.27
CA GLY A 173 -19.22 -18.70 -9.47
C GLY A 173 -19.26 -17.20 -9.21
N SER A 174 -20.39 -16.56 -9.53
CA SER A 174 -20.47 -15.10 -9.67
C SER A 174 -19.93 -14.30 -8.47
N THR A 175 -20.19 -14.75 -7.25
CA THR A 175 -19.69 -14.11 -6.02
C THR A 175 -18.17 -14.21 -5.91
N GLY A 176 -17.61 -15.39 -6.15
CA GLY A 176 -16.16 -15.57 -6.15
C GLY A 176 -15.48 -14.85 -7.32
N ASP A 177 -16.12 -14.78 -8.48
CA ASP A 177 -15.59 -14.07 -9.65
C ASP A 177 -15.54 -12.55 -9.42
N GLN A 178 -16.56 -11.99 -8.74
CA GLN A 178 -16.55 -10.59 -8.31
C GLN A 178 -15.40 -10.32 -7.34
N LEU A 179 -15.26 -11.14 -6.29
CA LEU A 179 -14.19 -10.95 -5.33
C LEU A 179 -12.81 -11.11 -5.99
N ARG A 180 -12.62 -12.06 -6.89
CA ARG A 180 -11.36 -12.20 -7.64
C ARG A 180 -11.01 -10.92 -8.42
N ALA A 181 -12.00 -10.28 -9.05
CA ALA A 181 -11.80 -9.02 -9.74
C ALA A 181 -11.39 -7.89 -8.79
N GLU A 182 -12.07 -7.75 -7.65
CA GLU A 182 -11.72 -6.76 -6.62
C GLU A 182 -10.30 -7.00 -6.07
N LEU A 183 -9.96 -8.25 -5.78
CA LEU A 183 -8.62 -8.64 -5.35
C LEU A 183 -7.57 -8.42 -6.42
N GLN A 184 -7.89 -8.59 -7.70
CA GLN A 184 -6.97 -8.34 -8.80
C GLN A 184 -6.55 -6.88 -8.84
N ASP A 185 -7.50 -5.95 -8.68
CA ASP A 185 -7.27 -4.50 -8.75
C ASP A 185 -6.46 -3.95 -7.56
N VAL A 186 -6.52 -4.64 -6.41
CA VAL A 186 -5.80 -4.27 -5.19
C VAL A 186 -4.44 -4.98 -5.12
N LEU A 187 -4.41 -6.32 -5.23
CA LEU A 187 -3.21 -7.12 -4.97
C LEU A 187 -2.17 -7.00 -6.08
N ILE A 188 -2.57 -7.08 -7.35
CA ILE A 188 -1.60 -7.22 -8.45
C ILE A 188 -0.75 -5.95 -8.61
N PRO A 189 -1.32 -4.74 -8.71
CA PRO A 189 -0.51 -3.52 -8.81
C PRO A 189 0.40 -3.32 -7.60
N ALA A 190 -0.10 -3.61 -6.39
CA ALA A 190 0.68 -3.49 -5.15
C ALA A 190 1.88 -4.44 -5.13
N LEU A 191 1.69 -5.71 -5.48
CA LEU A 191 2.78 -6.70 -5.49
C LEU A 191 3.80 -6.45 -6.61
N GLN A 192 3.35 -6.00 -7.78
CA GLN A 192 4.24 -5.56 -8.86
C GLN A 192 5.02 -4.31 -8.46
N ALA A 193 4.43 -3.39 -7.69
CA ALA A 193 5.14 -2.21 -7.17
C ALA A 193 6.32 -2.62 -6.28
N VAL A 194 6.15 -3.64 -5.43
CA VAL A 194 7.23 -4.19 -4.61
C VAL A 194 8.33 -4.83 -5.47
N ASP A 195 7.97 -5.64 -6.47
CA ASP A 195 8.93 -6.29 -7.38
C ASP A 195 9.74 -5.25 -8.19
N SER A 196 9.12 -4.14 -8.59
CA SER A 196 9.79 -3.08 -9.36
C SER A 196 10.91 -2.38 -8.59
N GLN A 197 10.77 -2.23 -7.28
CA GLN A 197 11.71 -1.52 -6.41
C GLN A 197 12.75 -2.45 -5.77
N LYS A 198 12.39 -3.73 -5.57
CA LYS A 198 13.29 -4.78 -5.09
C LYS A 198 13.18 -5.99 -6.01
N PRO A 199 13.90 -6.02 -7.14
CA PRO A 199 13.92 -7.18 -8.02
C PRO A 199 14.62 -8.34 -7.32
N GLU A 200 13.90 -9.10 -6.49
CA GLU A 200 14.52 -10.09 -5.60
C GLU A 200 14.74 -11.45 -6.27
N SER A 201 13.98 -11.82 -7.31
CA SER A 201 14.29 -12.93 -8.24
C SER A 201 13.15 -13.23 -9.22
N GLU A 202 13.45 -14.00 -10.28
CA GLU A 202 12.47 -14.64 -11.17
C GLU A 202 11.35 -15.39 -10.41
N ARG A 203 11.61 -15.84 -9.17
CA ARG A 203 10.62 -16.53 -8.33
C ARG A 203 9.47 -15.63 -7.92
N ARG A 204 9.74 -14.36 -7.57
CA ARG A 204 8.71 -13.39 -7.17
C ARG A 204 7.83 -13.03 -8.35
N ALA A 205 8.45 -12.62 -9.46
CA ALA A 205 7.73 -12.35 -10.70
C ALA A 205 6.85 -13.53 -11.15
N SER A 206 7.37 -14.76 -11.05
CA SER A 206 6.59 -15.97 -11.35
C SER A 206 5.41 -16.17 -10.39
N ALA A 207 5.58 -15.84 -9.11
CA ALA A 207 4.53 -15.96 -8.10
C ALA A 207 3.43 -14.92 -8.32
N ILE A 208 3.80 -13.67 -8.64
CA ILE A 208 2.85 -12.61 -9.02
C ILE A 208 2.07 -13.02 -10.26
N ALA A 209 2.73 -13.56 -11.28
CA ALA A 209 2.06 -14.04 -12.49
C ALA A 209 1.08 -15.20 -12.22
N ARG A 210 1.43 -16.14 -11.32
CA ARG A 210 0.51 -17.20 -10.91
C ARG A 210 -0.69 -16.65 -10.17
N LEU A 211 -0.48 -15.71 -9.23
CA LEU A 211 -1.55 -15.08 -8.50
C LEU A 211 -2.50 -14.32 -9.44
N ALA A 212 -1.95 -13.56 -10.39
CA ALA A 212 -2.75 -12.88 -11.42
C ALA A 212 -3.59 -13.87 -12.23
N ALA A 213 -3.07 -15.05 -12.54
CA ALA A 213 -3.82 -16.10 -13.24
C ALA A 213 -4.93 -16.72 -12.37
N LEU A 214 -4.74 -16.82 -11.05
CA LEU A 214 -5.76 -17.30 -10.11
C LEU A 214 -6.89 -16.29 -9.89
N LEU A 215 -6.59 -15.00 -10.06
CA LEU A 215 -7.54 -13.89 -9.93
C LEU A 215 -8.23 -13.53 -11.24
N ALA A 216 -7.77 -14.07 -12.37
CA ALA A 216 -8.44 -13.86 -13.65
C ALA A 216 -9.87 -14.47 -13.61
N PRO A 217 -10.89 -13.73 -14.08
CA PRO A 217 -12.28 -14.20 -14.13
C PRO A 217 -12.51 -15.33 -15.14
#